data_AF-G0MYU4-F1
#
_entry.id   AF-G0MYU4-F1
#
_cell.length_a   1.000
_cell.length_b   1.000
_cell.length_c   1.000
_cell.angle_alpha   90.00
_cell.angle_beta   90.00
_cell.angle_gamma   90.00
#
_symmetry.space_group_name_H-M   'P 1'
#
loop_
_entity.id
_entity.type
_entity.pdbx_description
1 polymer ?
#
loop_
_entity_poly.entity_id
_entity_poly.type
_entity_poly.pdbx_seq_one_letter_code
_entity_poly.pdbx_strand_id
1 'polypeptide(L)'
;MGDPSSSSTKEIIRQIALQVEQDENQMTTAEDLIDEPTKRAIAELQKHWMSEYHNSREKSLVELTEKLHQEFLSDQQKIRSELLQQFKEELEQTRSDLDVKYREQLKNESSKLIEKHRREMSDAKKKQWCCQCENEAIYHCCWNTAYCSVECQQNHWQNHRRTCRRRKTTTNP
;
A
#
# COMPACT_ATOMS: atom_id res chain seq x y z
N MET A 1 86.03 11.37 78.30
CA MET A 1 84.68 11.36 77.69
C MET A 1 84.26 12.80 77.47
N GLY A 2 84.05 13.20 76.21
CA GLY A 2 83.48 14.50 75.80
C GLY A 2 84.47 15.43 75.09
N ASP A 3 84.59 15.30 73.76
CA ASP A 3 85.39 16.21 72.91
C ASP A 3 84.77 17.62 72.80
N PRO A 4 85.56 18.71 72.95
CA PRO A 4 85.10 20.11 72.76
C PRO A 4 84.68 20.42 71.32
N SER A 5 85.07 19.57 70.36
CA SER A 5 84.76 19.71 68.94
C SER A 5 83.25 19.63 68.63
N SER A 6 82.46 18.96 69.49
CA SER A 6 81.02 18.75 69.23
C SER A 6 80.17 20.02 69.37
N SER A 7 80.67 21.08 70.00
CA SER A 7 79.92 22.33 70.20
C SER A 7 79.92 23.23 68.96
N SER A 8 81.02 23.25 68.20
CA SER A 8 81.15 24.06 66.98
C SER A 8 80.33 23.46 65.84
N THR A 9 80.39 22.14 65.68
CA THR A 9 79.63 21.42 64.66
C THR A 9 78.13 21.52 64.89
N LYS A 10 77.66 21.50 66.14
CA LYS A 10 76.24 21.69 66.48
C LYS A 10 75.73 23.08 66.13
N GLU A 11 76.56 24.12 66.34
CA GLU A 11 76.19 25.50 65.99
C GLU A 11 76.18 25.70 64.47
N ILE A 12 77.14 25.12 63.74
CA ILE A 12 77.16 25.14 62.27
C ILE A 12 75.94 24.41 61.70
N ILE A 13 75.59 23.23 62.24
CA ILE A 13 74.39 22.49 61.82
C ILE A 13 73.13 23.33 62.09
N ARG A 14 73.08 24.04 63.23
CA ARG A 14 71.96 24.92 63.56
C ARG A 14 71.87 26.12 62.62
N GLN A 15 72.99 26.73 62.26
CA GLN A 15 73.03 27.83 61.29
C GLN A 15 72.65 27.37 59.89
N ILE A 16 73.11 26.20 59.46
CA ILE A 16 72.71 25.58 58.19
C ILE A 16 71.21 25.25 58.22
N ALA A 17 70.69 24.71 59.32
CA ALA A 17 69.26 24.42 59.46
C ALA A 17 68.41 25.69 59.41
N LEU A 18 68.84 26.77 60.06
CA LEU A 18 68.16 28.08 60.00
C LEU A 18 68.26 28.70 58.60
N GLN A 19 69.39 28.52 57.91
CA GLN A 19 69.56 28.97 56.53
C GLN A 19 68.69 28.17 55.56
N VAL A 20 68.59 26.85 55.76
CA VAL A 20 67.71 25.96 54.99
C VAL A 20 66.24 26.29 55.26
N GLU A 21 65.85 26.57 56.51
CA GLU A 21 64.50 27.05 56.82
C GLU A 21 64.21 28.43 56.20
N GLN A 22 65.19 29.32 56.12
CA GLN A 22 65.05 30.63 55.46
C GLN A 22 65.00 30.53 53.92
N ASP A 23 65.72 29.58 53.33
CA ASP A 23 65.74 29.30 51.90
C ASP A 23 64.50 28.49 51.47
N GLU A 24 63.99 27.57 52.30
CA GLU A 24 62.72 26.86 52.10
C GLU A 24 61.52 27.82 52.18
N ASN A 25 61.58 28.82 53.07
CA ASN A 25 60.55 29.86 53.17
C ASN A 25 60.62 30.91 52.04
N GLN A 26 61.65 30.83 51.18
CA GLN A 26 61.78 31.58 49.93
C GLN A 26 61.65 30.69 48.67
N MET A 27 61.25 29.42 48.83
CA MET A 27 60.99 28.55 47.69
C MET A 27 59.61 28.88 47.12
N THR A 28 59.55 29.92 46.29
CA THR A 28 58.37 30.28 45.50
C THR A 28 57.96 29.05 44.70
N THR A 29 56.84 28.45 45.08
CA THR A 29 56.27 27.36 44.30
C THR A 29 55.85 27.93 42.94
N ALA A 30 55.81 27.11 41.89
CA ALA A 30 55.30 27.55 40.58
C ALA A 30 53.89 28.16 40.66
N GLU A 31 53.16 27.87 41.74
CA GLU A 31 51.88 28.46 42.14
C GLU A 31 51.95 29.98 42.45
N ASP A 32 53.08 30.48 42.97
CA ASP A 32 53.32 31.87 43.36
C ASP A 32 53.83 32.75 42.20
N LEU A 33 54.29 32.13 41.10
CA LEU A 33 54.85 32.81 39.93
C LEU A 33 53.77 33.24 38.91
N ILE A 34 52.54 32.75 39.05
CA ILE A 34 51.43 33.09 38.17
C ILE A 34 50.62 34.21 38.84
N ASP A 35 50.72 35.42 38.30
CA ASP A 35 49.97 36.58 38.78
C ASP A 35 48.45 36.30 38.77
N GLU A 36 47.71 36.79 39.76
CA GLU A 36 46.26 36.57 39.92
C GLU A 36 45.39 36.94 38.70
N PRO A 37 45.69 38.01 37.94
CA PRO A 37 45.07 38.28 36.64
C PRO A 37 45.27 37.15 35.63
N THR A 38 46.42 36.49 35.65
CA THR A 38 46.72 35.36 34.75
C THR A 38 45.92 34.12 35.16
N LYS A 39 45.79 33.84 36.47
CA LYS A 39 44.92 32.77 36.98
C LYS A 39 43.45 33.00 36.62
N ARG A 40 42.96 34.24 36.76
CA ARG A 40 41.60 34.62 36.34
C ARG A 40 41.40 34.46 34.84
N ALA A 41 42.34 34.92 34.02
CA ALA A 41 42.27 34.77 32.57
C ALA A 41 42.19 33.29 32.15
N ILE A 42 42.98 32.41 32.78
CA ILE A 42 42.95 30.97 32.53
C ILE A 42 41.59 30.36 32.93
N ALA A 43 41.06 30.73 34.10
CA ALA A 43 39.74 30.26 34.56
C ALA A 43 38.59 30.73 33.65
N GLU A 44 38.65 31.97 33.16
CA GLU A 44 37.68 32.52 32.20
C GLU A 44 37.75 31.80 30.86
N LEU A 45 38.96 31.56 30.33
CA LEU A 45 39.18 30.76 29.12
C LEU A 45 38.63 29.34 29.27
N GLN A 46 38.91 28.68 30.40
CA GLN A 46 38.40 27.34 30.68
C GLN A 46 36.86 27.33 30.75
N LYS A 47 36.26 28.32 31.41
CA LYS A 47 34.79 28.46 31.50
C LYS A 47 34.17 28.70 30.12
N HIS A 48 34.76 29.60 29.34
CA HIS A 48 34.30 29.89 27.97
C HIS A 48 34.38 28.65 27.10
N TRP A 49 35.52 27.94 27.11
CA TRP A 49 35.71 26.75 26.30
C TRP A 49 34.75 25.62 26.68
N MET A 50 34.53 25.39 27.98
CA MET A 50 33.55 24.40 28.46
C MET A 50 32.12 24.76 28.04
N SER A 51 31.76 26.05 28.08
CA SER A 51 30.45 26.54 27.62
C SER A 51 30.28 26.36 26.12
N GLU A 52 31.26 26.76 25.32
CA GLU A 52 31.25 26.62 23.86
C GLU A 52 31.19 25.15 23.43
N TYR A 53 31.96 24.28 24.10
CA TYR A 53 31.91 22.85 23.86
C TYR A 53 30.53 22.27 24.20
N HIS A 54 29.94 22.63 25.34
CA HIS A 54 28.60 22.19 25.71
C HIS A 54 27.56 22.63 24.68
N ASN A 55 27.58 23.91 24.30
CA ASN A 55 26.67 24.49 23.31
C ASN A 55 26.81 23.82 21.94
N SER A 56 28.05 23.60 21.49
CA SER A 56 28.33 22.94 20.21
C SER A 56 27.85 21.49 20.20
N ARG A 57 28.08 20.75 21.31
CA ARG A 57 27.59 19.37 21.47
C ARG A 57 26.07 19.31 21.46
N GLU A 58 25.41 20.18 22.23
CA GLU A 58 23.96 20.25 22.30
C GLU A 58 23.35 20.57 20.94
N LYS A 59 23.90 21.58 20.24
CA LYS A 59 23.49 21.93 18.88
C LYS A 59 23.62 20.74 17.91
N SER A 60 24.75 20.04 17.95
CA SER A 60 24.99 18.86 17.10
C SER A 60 23.99 17.74 17.38
N LEU A 61 23.63 17.53 18.66
CA LEU A 61 22.63 16.53 19.06
C LEU A 61 21.23 16.89 18.58
N VAL A 62 20.83 18.17 18.71
CA VAL A 62 19.54 18.66 18.23
C VAL A 62 19.44 18.53 16.72
N GLU A 63 20.46 18.96 15.97
CA GLU A 63 20.49 18.85 14.51
C GLU A 63 20.42 17.39 14.04
N LEU A 64 21.15 16.48 14.68
CA LEU A 64 21.09 15.06 14.36
C LEU A 64 19.70 14.47 14.66
N THR A 65 19.10 14.82 15.80
CA THR A 65 17.78 14.33 16.20
C THR A 65 16.70 14.82 15.25
N GLU A 66 16.74 16.10 14.87
CA GLU A 66 15.81 16.69 13.92
C GLU A 66 15.94 16.04 12.54
N LYS A 67 17.17 15.82 12.07
CA LYS A 67 17.41 15.13 10.79
C LYS A 67 16.83 13.71 10.80
N LEU A 68 17.10 12.93 11.84
CA LEU A 68 16.55 11.58 11.98
C LEU A 68 15.03 11.57 12.04
N HIS A 69 14.43 12.55 12.74
CA HIS A 69 12.98 12.68 12.80
C HIS A 69 12.36 13.01 11.43
N GLN A 70 12.97 13.93 10.68
CA GLN A 70 12.55 14.28 9.32
C GLN A 70 12.66 13.09 8.37
N GLU A 71 13.77 12.35 8.41
CA GLU A 71 13.97 11.13 7.63
C GLU A 71 12.90 10.08 7.95
N PHE A 72 12.62 9.84 9.23
CA PHE A 72 11.59 8.90 9.68
C PHE A 72 10.19 9.28 9.16
N LEU A 73 9.79 10.55 9.26
CA LEU A 73 8.49 11.01 8.77
C LEU A 73 8.38 10.90 7.24
N SER A 74 9.46 11.24 6.53
CA SER A 74 9.55 11.10 5.08
C SER A 74 9.39 9.64 4.66
N ASP A 75 10.11 8.72 5.32
CA ASP A 75 10.03 7.29 5.04
C ASP A 75 8.63 6.74 5.34
N GLN A 76 8.02 7.15 6.46
CA GLN A 76 6.65 6.76 6.79
C GLN A 76 5.65 7.23 5.72
N GLN A 77 5.78 8.47 5.26
CA GLN A 77 4.92 9.02 4.21
C GLN A 77 5.13 8.29 2.87
N LYS A 78 6.37 7.95 2.54
CA LYS A 78 6.73 7.21 1.34
C LYS A 78 6.12 5.80 1.35
N ILE A 79 6.33 5.04 2.43
CA ILE A 79 5.76 3.69 2.60
C ILE A 79 4.23 3.74 2.50
N ARG A 80 3.59 4.71 3.17
CA ARG A 80 2.13 4.91 3.09
C ARG A 80 1.67 5.14 1.65
N SER A 81 2.38 5.99 0.91
CA SER A 81 2.02 6.36 -0.46
C SER A 81 2.20 5.18 -1.41
N GLU A 82 3.29 4.44 -1.28
CA GLU A 82 3.57 3.23 -2.06
C GLU A 82 2.52 2.15 -1.81
N LEU A 83 2.16 1.90 -0.54
CA LEU A 83 1.14 0.91 -0.19
C LEU A 83 -0.24 1.29 -0.75
N LEU A 84 -0.64 2.56 -0.67
CA LEU A 84 -1.90 3.03 -1.25
C LEU A 84 -1.91 2.90 -2.77
N GLN A 85 -0.79 3.19 -3.43
CA GLN A 85 -0.66 3.05 -4.87
C GLN A 85 -0.77 1.57 -5.30
N GLN A 86 -0.09 0.66 -4.59
CA GLN A 86 -0.19 -0.79 -4.83
C GLN A 86 -1.63 -1.29 -4.69
N PHE A 87 -2.32 -0.94 -3.59
CA PHE A 87 -3.72 -1.34 -3.43
C PHE A 87 -4.63 -0.80 -4.53
N LYS A 88 -4.40 0.44 -4.98
CA LYS A 88 -5.16 1.04 -6.07
C LYS A 88 -4.94 0.28 -7.39
N GLU A 89 -3.70 -0.09 -7.70
CA GLU A 89 -3.36 -0.87 -8.89
C GLU A 89 -3.96 -2.27 -8.85
N GLU A 90 -3.90 -2.97 -7.71
CA GLU A 90 -4.49 -4.29 -7.54
C GLU A 90 -6.02 -4.27 -7.69
N LEU A 91 -6.69 -3.26 -7.13
CA LEU A 91 -8.13 -3.07 -7.29
C LEU A 91 -8.51 -2.81 -8.74
N GLU A 92 -7.75 -1.97 -9.44
CA GLU A 92 -7.99 -1.67 -10.86
C GLU A 92 -7.78 -2.90 -11.73
N GLN A 93 -6.70 -3.66 -11.49
CA GLN A 93 -6.42 -4.90 -12.21
C GLN A 93 -7.53 -5.92 -12.00
N THR A 94 -7.95 -6.13 -10.73
CA THR A 94 -9.05 -7.05 -10.40
C THR A 94 -10.35 -6.63 -11.08
N ARG A 95 -10.66 -5.34 -11.08
CA ARG A 95 -11.84 -4.79 -11.77
C ARG A 95 -11.79 -5.07 -13.26
N SER A 96 -10.66 -4.78 -13.91
CA SER A 96 -10.46 -5.01 -15.35
C SER A 96 -10.62 -6.49 -15.70
N ASP A 97 -10.00 -7.38 -14.92
CA ASP A 97 -10.08 -8.83 -15.15
C ASP A 97 -11.51 -9.36 -15.03
N LEU A 98 -12.27 -8.87 -14.05
CA LEU A 98 -13.68 -9.23 -13.89
C LEU A 98 -14.54 -8.73 -15.05
N ASP A 99 -14.32 -7.52 -15.52
CA ASP A 99 -15.06 -6.96 -16.66
C ASP A 99 -14.79 -7.74 -17.95
N VAL A 100 -13.53 -8.10 -18.21
CA VAL A 100 -13.16 -8.96 -19.35
C VAL A 100 -13.86 -10.31 -19.27
N LYS A 101 -13.78 -10.98 -18.11
CA LYS A 101 -14.45 -12.28 -17.89
C LYS A 101 -15.96 -12.18 -18.07
N TYR A 102 -16.58 -11.13 -17.56
CA TYR A 102 -18.02 -10.93 -17.66
C TYR A 102 -18.45 -10.68 -19.12
N ARG A 103 -17.73 -9.85 -19.86
CA ARG A 103 -17.99 -9.61 -21.29
C ARG A 103 -17.85 -10.89 -22.11
N GLU A 104 -16.82 -11.70 -21.83
CA GLU A 104 -16.62 -12.97 -22.52
C GLU A 104 -17.73 -13.98 -22.20
N GLN A 105 -18.15 -14.08 -20.94
CA GLN A 105 -19.29 -14.90 -20.54
C GLN A 105 -20.57 -14.47 -21.26
N LEU A 106 -20.89 -13.18 -21.27
CA LEU A 106 -22.06 -12.66 -22.00
C LEU A 106 -22.01 -12.97 -23.49
N LYS A 107 -20.85 -12.79 -24.13
CA LYS A 107 -20.65 -13.11 -25.54
C LYS A 107 -20.88 -14.60 -25.82
N ASN A 108 -20.37 -15.47 -24.95
CA ASN A 108 -20.52 -16.91 -25.08
C ASN A 108 -21.98 -17.35 -24.89
N GLU A 109 -22.67 -16.85 -23.88
CA GLU A 109 -24.09 -17.14 -23.66
C GLU A 109 -24.97 -16.61 -24.79
N SER A 110 -24.70 -15.40 -25.28
CA SER A 110 -25.39 -14.84 -26.46
C SER A 110 -25.19 -15.72 -27.70
N SER A 111 -23.96 -16.17 -27.95
CA SER A 111 -23.64 -17.03 -29.09
C SER A 111 -24.33 -18.40 -28.99
N LYS A 112 -24.37 -19.00 -27.79
CA LYS A 112 -25.10 -20.24 -27.53
C LYS A 112 -26.60 -20.07 -27.78
N LEU A 113 -27.18 -18.96 -27.32
CA LEU A 113 -28.60 -18.69 -27.51
C LEU A 113 -28.96 -18.49 -28.99
N ILE A 114 -28.12 -17.76 -29.73
CA ILE A 114 -28.26 -17.57 -31.18
C ILE A 114 -28.21 -18.93 -31.91
N GLU A 115 -27.24 -19.78 -31.60
CA GLU A 115 -27.09 -21.08 -32.24
C GLU A 115 -28.26 -22.02 -31.88
N LYS A 116 -28.71 -22.01 -30.62
CA LYS A 116 -29.89 -22.76 -30.18
C LYS A 116 -31.13 -22.32 -30.96
N HIS A 117 -31.39 -21.01 -31.01
CA HIS A 117 -32.53 -20.48 -31.73
C HIS A 117 -32.46 -20.80 -33.23
N ARG A 118 -31.27 -20.71 -33.84
CA ARG A 118 -31.06 -21.09 -35.25
C ARG A 118 -31.43 -22.55 -35.51
N ARG A 119 -31.07 -23.45 -34.58
CA ARG A 119 -31.42 -24.87 -34.65
C ARG A 119 -32.92 -25.10 -34.52
N GLU A 120 -33.53 -24.50 -33.50
CA GLU A 120 -34.99 -24.58 -33.27
C GLU A 120 -35.77 -24.07 -34.49
N MET A 121 -35.37 -22.95 -35.09
CA MET A 121 -35.99 -22.43 -36.31
C MET A 121 -35.81 -23.37 -37.51
N SER A 122 -34.65 -24.03 -37.62
CA SER A 122 -34.39 -24.99 -38.69
C SER A 122 -35.25 -26.25 -38.54
N ASP A 123 -35.44 -26.72 -37.32
CA ASP A 123 -36.29 -27.87 -37.04
C ASP A 123 -37.78 -27.50 -37.17
N ALA A 124 -38.16 -26.28 -36.80
CA ALA A 124 -39.51 -25.78 -36.98
C ALA A 124 -39.92 -25.78 -38.46
N LYS A 125 -39.02 -25.34 -39.34
CA LYS A 125 -39.25 -25.30 -40.80
C LYS A 125 -39.43 -26.68 -41.45
N LYS A 126 -39.05 -27.77 -40.78
CA LYS A 126 -39.20 -29.16 -41.30
C LYS A 126 -40.56 -29.78 -40.97
N LYS A 127 -41.37 -29.12 -40.13
CA LYS A 127 -42.66 -29.64 -39.64
C LYS A 127 -43.84 -28.85 -40.17
N GLN A 128 -45.04 -29.40 -40.01
CA GLN A 128 -46.30 -28.68 -40.24
C GLN A 128 -46.90 -28.25 -38.90
N TRP A 129 -47.51 -27.07 -38.87
CA TRP A 129 -47.97 -26.43 -37.64
C TRP A 129 -49.46 -26.13 -37.69
N CYS A 130 -50.13 -26.35 -36.56
CA CYS A 130 -51.56 -26.14 -36.42
C CYS A 130 -51.87 -24.64 -36.52
N CYS A 131 -52.74 -24.26 -37.47
CA CYS A 131 -53.10 -22.85 -37.65
C CYS A 131 -53.89 -22.24 -36.47
N GLN A 132 -54.36 -23.06 -35.54
CA GLN A 132 -55.13 -22.60 -34.39
C GLN A 132 -54.29 -22.45 -33.11
N CYS A 133 -53.31 -23.33 -32.88
CA CYS A 133 -52.61 -23.42 -31.59
C CYS A 133 -51.11 -23.67 -31.69
N GLU A 134 -50.53 -23.66 -32.90
CA GLU A 134 -49.09 -23.80 -33.14
C GLU A 134 -48.45 -25.12 -32.67
N ASN A 135 -49.24 -26.09 -32.23
CA ASN A 135 -48.77 -27.47 -32.04
C ASN A 135 -48.50 -28.15 -33.38
N GLU A 136 -47.68 -29.20 -33.36
CA GLU A 136 -47.39 -30.00 -34.55
C GLU A 136 -48.69 -30.57 -35.16
N ALA A 137 -48.92 -30.27 -36.44
CA ALA A 137 -50.14 -30.65 -37.13
C ALA A 137 -50.05 -32.08 -37.67
N ILE A 138 -51.13 -32.84 -37.52
CA ILE A 138 -51.27 -34.21 -38.03
C ILE A 138 -52.36 -34.34 -39.09
N TYR A 139 -53.24 -33.33 -39.22
CA TYR A 139 -54.31 -33.28 -40.21
C TYR A 139 -54.10 -32.13 -41.20
N HIS A 140 -54.04 -32.44 -42.49
CA HIS A 140 -53.95 -31.44 -43.55
C HIS A 140 -55.34 -31.06 -44.09
N CYS A 141 -55.61 -29.75 -44.25
CA CYS A 141 -56.82 -29.26 -44.89
C CYS A 141 -56.56 -28.84 -46.35
N CYS A 142 -55.72 -27.81 -46.55
CA CYS A 142 -55.27 -27.32 -47.86
C CYS A 142 -53.92 -26.58 -47.72
N TRP A 143 -53.40 -26.01 -48.81
CA TRP A 143 -52.11 -25.29 -48.82
C TRP A 143 -52.01 -24.28 -47.67
N ASN A 144 -50.94 -24.40 -46.89
CA ASN A 144 -50.67 -23.57 -45.71
C ASN A 144 -51.78 -23.58 -44.65
N THR A 145 -52.57 -24.65 -44.55
CA THR A 145 -53.56 -24.84 -43.47
C THR A 145 -53.63 -26.29 -43.01
N ALA A 146 -53.14 -26.54 -41.79
CA ALA A 146 -53.13 -27.83 -41.12
C ALA A 146 -53.55 -27.69 -39.65
N TYR A 147 -53.93 -28.79 -39.01
CA TYR A 147 -54.44 -28.83 -37.63
C TYR A 147 -53.87 -30.02 -36.85
N CYS A 148 -53.71 -29.85 -35.53
CA CYS A 148 -53.34 -30.94 -34.62
C CYS A 148 -54.56 -31.78 -34.17
N SER A 149 -55.78 -31.24 -34.25
CA SER A 149 -57.01 -31.92 -33.85
C SER A 149 -58.23 -31.42 -34.62
N VAL A 150 -59.31 -32.21 -34.62
CA VAL A 150 -60.61 -31.81 -35.19
C VAL A 150 -61.19 -30.61 -34.44
N GLU A 151 -60.99 -30.53 -33.13
CA GLU A 151 -61.39 -29.38 -32.31
C GLU A 151 -60.72 -28.08 -32.79
N CYS A 152 -59.39 -28.12 -33.02
CA CYS A 152 -58.66 -26.98 -33.58
C CYS A 152 -59.18 -26.59 -34.97
N GLN A 153 -59.55 -27.57 -35.80
CA GLN A 153 -60.16 -27.31 -37.10
C GLN A 153 -61.52 -26.62 -36.96
N GLN A 154 -62.40 -27.12 -36.08
CA GLN A 154 -63.74 -26.55 -35.86
C GLN A 154 -63.67 -25.12 -35.32
N ASN A 155 -62.77 -24.86 -34.37
CA ASN A 155 -62.55 -23.53 -33.81
C ASN A 155 -62.06 -22.54 -34.88
N HIS A 156 -61.11 -22.95 -35.73
CA HIS A 156 -60.62 -22.10 -36.81
C HIS A 156 -61.58 -22.01 -38.02
N TRP A 157 -62.55 -22.93 -38.13
CA TRP A 157 -63.35 -23.14 -39.35
C TRP A 157 -64.12 -21.90 -39.79
N GLN A 158 -64.67 -21.13 -38.85
CA GLN A 158 -65.44 -19.93 -39.16
C GLN A 158 -64.62 -18.93 -40.00
N ASN A 159 -63.31 -18.84 -39.71
CA ASN A 159 -62.36 -17.98 -40.42
C ASN A 159 -61.88 -18.64 -41.71
N HIS A 160 -61.51 -19.92 -41.64
CA HIS A 160 -60.91 -20.63 -42.77
C HIS A 160 -61.88 -20.93 -43.92
N ARG A 161 -63.16 -21.21 -43.65
CA ARG A 161 -64.13 -21.69 -44.66
C ARG A 161 -64.26 -20.78 -45.89
N ARG A 162 -64.02 -19.47 -45.74
CA ARG A 162 -64.12 -18.47 -46.81
C ARG A 162 -62.94 -18.55 -47.79
N THR A 163 -61.80 -19.06 -47.33
CA THR A 163 -60.54 -19.10 -48.08
C THR A 163 -60.02 -20.53 -48.31
N CYS A 164 -60.78 -21.54 -47.84
CA CYS A 164 -60.46 -22.94 -47.99
C CYS A 164 -60.33 -23.33 -49.47
N ARG A 165 -59.19 -23.91 -49.85
CA ARG A 165 -58.88 -24.32 -51.23
C ARG A 165 -59.23 -25.77 -51.52
N ARG A 166 -59.81 -26.49 -50.55
CA ARG A 166 -60.23 -27.88 -50.71
C ARG A 166 -61.47 -27.90 -51.61
N ARG A 167 -61.32 -28.34 -52.86
CA ARG A 167 -62.45 -28.49 -53.79
C ARG A 167 -63.43 -29.51 -53.22
N LYS A 168 -64.73 -29.21 -53.28
CA LYS A 168 -65.77 -30.24 -53.09
C LYS A 168 -65.65 -31.19 -54.27
N THR A 169 -65.11 -32.39 -54.06
CA THR A 169 -65.30 -33.48 -55.02
C THR A 169 -66.79 -33.77 -55.05
N THR A 170 -67.47 -33.30 -56.08
CA THR A 170 -68.81 -33.79 -56.42
C THR A 170 -68.64 -35.24 -56.86
N THR A 171 -68.72 -36.17 -55.91
CA THR A 171 -69.09 -37.54 -56.23
C THR A 171 -70.52 -37.47 -56.73
N ASN A 172 -70.68 -37.40 -58.05
CA ASN A 172 -71.97 -37.65 -58.69
C ASN A 172 -72.38 -39.09 -58.34
N PRO A 173 -73.67 -39.32 -58.02
CA PRO A 173 -74.19 -40.64 -57.63
C PRO A 173 -74.00 -41.68 -58.73
#